data_AF-A0A6P5NSJ1-F1
#
_entry.id   AF-A0A6P5NSJ1-F1
#
_cell.length_a   1.000
_cell.length_b   1.000
_cell.length_c   1.000
_cell.angle_alpha   90.00
_cell.angle_beta   90.00
_cell.angle_gamma   90.00
#
_symmetry.space_group_name_H-M   'P 1'
#
loop_
_entity.id
_entity.type
_entity.pdbx_description
1 polymer ?
#
loop_
_entity_poly.entity_id
_entity_poly.type
_entity_poly.pdbx_seq_one_letter_code
_entity_poly.pdbx_strand_id
1 'polypeptide(L)'
;MEDYNFAMKRMMRNPYEYHHDLGLNYTLITDNLIVGSQPQKPEDIDHLKKEEGVTYILNLQQDKDVEYWGIDLNSITRRCHELDVRHMRRPAIDFDPNS
;
A
#
# COMPACT_ATOMS: atom_id res chain seq x y z
N MET A 1 -17.89 27.23 17.69
CA MET A 1 -17.52 27.17 16.25
C MET A 1 -16.00 27.12 16.05
N GLU A 2 -15.19 27.88 16.81
CA GLU A 2 -13.72 27.82 16.71
C GLU A 2 -13.12 26.46 17.10
N ASP A 3 -13.63 25.82 18.17
CA ASP A 3 -13.20 24.47 18.58
C ASP A 3 -13.46 23.39 17.51
N TYR A 4 -14.58 23.51 16.79
CA TYR A 4 -14.92 22.59 15.69
C TYR A 4 -13.93 22.77 14.53
N ASN A 5 -13.64 24.00 14.13
CA ASN A 5 -12.70 24.27 13.03
C ASN A 5 -11.25 23.91 13.40
N PHE A 6 -10.85 24.04 14.67
CA PHE A 6 -9.53 23.64 15.14
C PHE A 6 -9.39 22.11 15.25
N ALA A 7 -10.43 21.43 15.73
CA ALA A 7 -10.52 19.98 15.72
C ALA A 7 -10.51 19.44 14.28
N MET A 8 -11.30 20.03 13.39
CA MET A 8 -11.34 19.66 11.96
C MET A 8 -10.01 19.93 11.26
N LYS A 9 -9.31 21.04 11.57
CA LYS A 9 -7.94 21.28 11.06
C LYS A 9 -6.91 20.30 11.61
N ARG A 10 -7.04 19.85 12.86
CA ARG A 10 -6.21 18.75 13.42
C ARG A 10 -6.54 17.40 12.79
N MET A 11 -7.80 17.19 12.40
CA MET A 11 -8.25 16.00 11.68
C MET A 11 -7.93 16.05 10.17
N MET A 12 -7.73 17.25 9.61
CA MET A 12 -7.16 17.47 8.28
C MET A 12 -5.68 17.11 8.35
N ARG A 13 -5.44 15.81 8.29
CA ARG A 13 -4.11 15.24 8.08
C ARG A 13 -3.52 15.82 6.79
N ASN A 14 -2.19 15.89 6.72
CA ASN A 14 -1.54 16.38 5.51
C ASN A 14 -1.95 15.49 4.32
N PRO A 15 -2.42 16.06 3.19
CA PRO A 15 -2.94 15.28 2.07
C PRO A 15 -1.92 14.32 1.44
N TYR A 16 -0.63 14.52 1.70
CA TYR A 16 0.46 13.66 1.22
C TYR A 16 1.11 12.83 2.33
N GLU A 17 0.58 12.88 3.55
CA GLU A 17 1.06 12.04 4.65
C GLU A 17 0.46 10.64 4.54
N TYR A 18 1.31 9.63 4.72
CA TYR A 18 0.87 8.25 4.70
C TYR A 18 0.22 7.87 6.03
N HIS A 19 -1.01 7.35 5.95
CA HIS A 19 -1.83 6.96 7.09
C HIS A 19 -2.01 5.45 7.15
N HIS A 20 -1.00 4.76 7.67
CA HIS A 20 -0.99 3.30 7.75
C HIS A 20 -2.19 2.73 8.52
N ASP A 21 -2.70 3.45 9.52
CA ASP A 21 -3.86 3.06 10.33
C ASP A 21 -5.17 2.94 9.54
N LEU A 22 -5.26 3.56 8.36
CA LEU A 22 -6.42 3.49 7.48
C LEU A 22 -6.41 2.27 6.55
N GLY A 23 -5.36 1.43 6.60
CA GLY A 23 -5.22 0.25 5.76
C GLY A 23 -4.65 0.53 4.38
N LEU A 24 -4.74 -0.49 3.50
CA LEU A 24 -4.39 -0.37 2.09
C LEU A 24 -5.27 0.70 1.41
N ASN A 25 -4.65 1.69 0.79
CA ASN A 25 -5.31 2.63 -0.11
C ASN A 25 -4.66 2.57 -1.49
N TYR A 26 -5.45 2.83 -2.53
CA TYR A 26 -4.98 2.83 -3.90
C TYR A 26 -5.87 3.70 -4.80
N THR A 27 -5.39 3.98 -6.01
CA THR A 27 -6.10 4.72 -7.03
C THR A 27 -5.87 4.06 -8.38
N LEU A 28 -6.95 3.87 -9.14
CA LEU A 28 -6.89 3.45 -10.53
C LEU A 28 -6.40 4.62 -11.39
N ILE A 29 -5.23 4.46 -12.00
CA ILE A 29 -4.62 5.47 -12.89
C ILE A 29 -5.06 5.26 -14.33
N THR A 30 -5.08 3.99 -14.75
CA THR A 30 -5.62 3.53 -16.05
C THR A 30 -6.29 2.18 -15.83
N ASP A 31 -7.08 1.69 -16.79
CA ASP A 31 -7.75 0.39 -16.70
C ASP A 31 -6.82 -0.79 -16.33
N ASN A 32 -5.52 -0.69 -16.59
CA ASN A 32 -4.53 -1.73 -16.30
C ASN A 32 -3.47 -1.31 -15.27
N LEU A 33 -3.64 -0.18 -14.58
CA LEU A 33 -2.66 0.33 -13.62
C LEU A 33 -3.33 0.93 -12.39
N ILE A 34 -3.06 0.29 -11.25
CA ILE A 34 -3.38 0.78 -9.92
C ILE A 34 -2.08 1.19 -9.23
N VAL A 35 -2.10 2.34 -8.56
CA VAL A 35 -1.01 2.80 -7.70
C VAL A 35 -1.55 2.98 -6.29
N GLY A 36 -0.85 2.47 -5.29
CA GLY A 36 -1.33 2.49 -3.91
C GLY A 36 -0.24 2.22 -2.88
N SER A 37 -0.63 2.24 -1.62
CA SER A 37 0.20 1.85 -0.50
C SER A 37 0.47 0.34 -0.46
N GLN A 38 1.32 -0.10 0.47
CA GLN A 38 1.59 -1.53 0.67
C GLN A 38 0.34 -2.29 1.14
N PRO A 39 0.10 -3.52 0.66
CA PRO A 39 -0.76 -4.48 1.33
C PRO A 39 -0.24 -4.76 2.75
N GLN A 40 -1.13 -4.79 3.73
CA GLN A 40 -0.77 -4.97 5.15
C GLN A 40 -0.98 -6.41 5.63
N LYS A 41 -1.93 -7.13 5.01
CA LYS A 41 -2.31 -8.50 5.38
C LYS A 41 -2.74 -9.31 4.15
N PRO A 42 -2.73 -10.66 4.21
CA PRO A 42 -3.11 -11.51 3.07
C PRO A 42 -4.48 -11.16 2.45
N GLU A 43 -5.44 -10.74 3.26
CA GLU A 43 -6.80 -10.39 2.82
C GLU A 43 -6.81 -9.16 1.89
N ASP A 44 -5.78 -8.33 1.93
CA ASP A 44 -5.64 -7.21 0.99
C ASP A 44 -5.32 -7.73 -0.42
N ILE A 45 -4.65 -8.88 -0.54
CA ILE A 45 -4.39 -9.55 -1.82
C ILE A 45 -5.67 -10.17 -2.37
N ASP A 46 -6.48 -10.77 -1.50
CA ASP A 46 -7.82 -11.25 -1.84
C ASP A 46 -8.68 -10.12 -2.42
N HIS A 47 -8.70 -8.97 -1.74
CA HIS A 47 -9.41 -7.77 -2.17
C HIS A 47 -8.94 -7.29 -3.56
N LEU A 48 -7.63 -7.10 -3.73
CA LEU A 48 -7.05 -6.66 -5.02
C LEU A 48 -7.35 -7.64 -6.16
N LYS A 49 -7.32 -8.95 -5.91
CA LYS A 49 -7.65 -9.96 -6.92
C LYS A 49 -9.12 -9.94 -7.29
N LYS A 50 -10.01 -9.90 -6.29
CA LYS A 50 -11.44 -10.09 -6.47
C LYS A 50 -12.14 -8.83 -6.98
N GLU A 51 -11.82 -7.69 -6.39
CA GLU A 51 -12.51 -6.42 -6.68
C GLU A 51 -11.85 -5.69 -7.86
N GLU A 52 -10.53 -5.77 -7.99
CA GLU A 52 -9.77 -5.01 -9.00
C GLU A 52 -9.18 -5.88 -10.12
N GLY A 53 -9.31 -7.21 -10.04
CA GLY A 53 -8.77 -8.12 -11.05
C GLY A 53 -7.24 -8.13 -11.14
N VAL A 54 -6.53 -7.72 -10.08
CA VAL A 54 -5.07 -7.64 -10.07
C VAL A 54 -4.44 -9.01 -10.34
N THR A 55 -3.50 -9.04 -11.29
CA THR A 55 -2.73 -10.23 -11.68
C THR A 55 -1.23 -10.09 -11.41
N TYR A 56 -0.74 -8.86 -11.18
CA TYR A 56 0.65 -8.56 -10.89
C TYR A 56 0.74 -7.53 -9.77
N ILE A 57 1.68 -7.72 -8.84
CA ILE A 57 2.04 -6.73 -7.83
C ILE A 57 3.53 -6.43 -7.98
N LEU A 58 3.87 -5.14 -8.13
CA LEU A 58 5.23 -4.65 -8.15
C LEU A 58 5.51 -3.89 -6.85
N ASN A 59 6.28 -4.51 -5.95
CA ASN A 59 6.70 -3.92 -4.69
C ASN A 59 8.05 -3.20 -4.85
N LEU A 60 8.07 -1.90 -4.54
CA LEU A 60 9.24 -1.03 -4.65
C LEU A 60 9.99 -0.83 -3.32
N GLN A 61 9.57 -1.48 -2.24
CA GLN A 61 10.11 -1.29 -0.90
C GLN A 61 11.42 -2.07 -0.67
N GLN A 62 12.30 -1.47 0.13
CA GLN A 62 13.45 -2.15 0.73
C GLN A 62 13.02 -2.99 1.93
N ASP A 63 13.86 -3.94 2.35
CA ASP A 63 13.57 -4.79 3.50
C ASP A 63 13.36 -3.96 4.79
N LYS A 64 14.15 -2.89 4.96
CA LYS A 64 14.02 -1.96 6.10
C LYS A 64 12.63 -1.31 6.20
N ASP A 65 11.98 -1.05 5.06
CA ASP A 65 10.68 -0.38 5.02
C ASP A 65 9.58 -1.36 5.45
N VAL A 66 9.70 -2.61 4.99
CA VAL A 66 8.82 -3.72 5.36
C VAL A 66 8.92 -4.02 6.86
N GLU A 67 10.15 -4.07 7.38
CA GLU A 67 10.44 -4.27 8.81
C GLU A 67 9.88 -3.12 9.67
N TYR A 68 10.08 -1.87 9.24
CA TYR A 68 9.59 -0.69 9.96
C TYR A 68 8.08 -0.74 10.18
N TRP A 69 7.32 -1.19 9.17
CA TRP A 69 5.87 -1.31 9.25
C TRP A 69 5.38 -2.63 9.85
N GLY A 70 6.27 -3.55 10.23
CA GLY A 70 5.90 -4.84 10.81
C GLY A 70 5.11 -5.75 9.86
N ILE A 71 5.33 -5.62 8.55
CA ILE A 71 4.60 -6.40 7.55
C ILE A 71 5.19 -7.82 7.43
N ASP A 72 4.32 -8.82 7.55
CA ASP A 72 4.68 -10.20 7.20
C ASP A 72 4.63 -10.41 5.67
N LEU A 73 5.71 -9.98 5.00
CA LEU A 73 5.82 -10.06 3.54
C LEU A 73 5.79 -11.51 3.02
N ASN A 74 6.18 -12.49 3.84
CA ASN A 74 6.14 -13.89 3.45
C ASN A 74 4.70 -14.38 3.34
N SER A 75 3.83 -14.01 4.29
CA SER A 75 2.40 -14.32 4.22
C SER A 75 1.72 -13.62 3.03
N ILE A 76 2.09 -12.37 2.73
CA ILE A 76 1.61 -11.65 1.53
C ILE A 76 2.02 -12.37 0.24
N THR A 77 3.30 -12.71 0.11
CA THR A 77 3.84 -13.36 -1.10
C THR A 77 3.23 -14.75 -1.29
N ARG A 78 3.02 -15.50 -0.19
CA ARG A 78 2.33 -16.78 -0.23
C ARG A 78 0.90 -16.63 -0.73
N ARG A 79 0.15 -15.65 -0.24
CA ARG A 79 -1.22 -15.42 -0.69
C ARG A 79 -1.29 -15.03 -2.16
N CYS A 80 -0.33 -14.23 -2.63
CA CYS A 80 -0.19 -13.93 -4.06
C CYS A 80 -0.04 -15.21 -4.89
N HIS A 81 0.85 -16.12 -4.47
CA HIS A 81 1.07 -17.40 -5.15
C HIS A 81 -0.19 -18.28 -5.18
N GLU A 82 -0.94 -18.34 -4.07
CA GLU A 82 -2.20 -19.12 -3.98
C GLU A 82 -3.30 -18.60 -4.92
N LEU A 83 -3.27 -17.31 -5.28
CA LEU A 83 -4.28 -16.64 -6.11
C LEU A 83 -3.82 -16.36 -7.55
N ASP A 84 -2.71 -16.98 -7.97
CA ASP A 84 -2.06 -16.73 -9.26
C ASP A 84 -1.81 -15.22 -9.52
N VAL A 85 -1.43 -14.49 -8.47
CA VAL A 85 -0.96 -13.10 -8.55
C VAL A 85 0.56 -13.13 -8.54
N ARG A 86 1.19 -12.61 -9.59
CA ARG A 86 2.65 -12.55 -9.66
C ARG A 86 3.18 -11.39 -8.82
N HIS A 87 3.78 -11.70 -7.67
CA HIS A 87 4.49 -10.73 -6.85
C HIS A 87 5.94 -10.53 -7.35
N MET A 88 6.36 -9.28 -7.53
CA MET A 88 7.68 -8.89 -8.01
C MET A 88 8.25 -7.83 -7.08
N ARG A 89 9.57 -7.85 -6.87
CA ARG A 89 10.28 -6.81 -6.10
C ARG A 89 11.28 -6.06 -6.97
N ARG A 90 11.27 -4.74 -6.88
CA ARG A 90 12.27 -3.82 -7.44
C ARG A 90 12.55 -2.71 -6.42
N PRO A 91 13.31 -2.99 -5.35
CA PRO A 91 13.52 -2.06 -4.27
C PRO A 91 14.13 -0.75 -4.73
N ALA A 92 13.61 0.36 -4.21
CA ALA A 92 14.15 1.72 -4.36
C ALA A 92 14.29 2.36 -2.96
N ILE A 93 15.23 3.29 -2.80
CA ILE A 93 15.46 4.00 -1.55
C ILE A 93 14.37 5.05 -1.35
N ASP A 94 13.65 4.94 -0.23
CA ASP A 94 12.63 5.93 0.13
C ASP A 94 13.24 7.34 0.27
N PHE A 95 12.53 8.34 -0.26
CA PHE A 95 12.97 9.74 -0.35
C PHE A 95 14.30 10.02 -1.10
N ASP A 96 14.76 9.11 -1.99
CA ASP A 96 15.89 9.35 -2.90
C ASP A 96 15.44 9.35 -4.37
N PRO A 97 15.54 10.49 -5.09
CA PRO A 97 15.11 10.58 -6.49
C PRO A 97 16.04 9.85 -7.48
N ASN A 98 17.23 9.40 -7.07
CA ASN A 98 18.19 8.73 -7.95
C ASN A 98 18.21 7.20 -7.79
N SER A 99 17.24 6.66 -7.06
CA SER A 99 17.14 5.23 -6.81
C SER A 99 16.60 4.41 -7.99
#